data_AF-A0A2V7Z6H2-F1
#
_entry.id   AF-A0A2V7Z6H2-F1
#
_cell.length_a   1.000
_cell.length_b   1.000
_cell.length_c   1.000
_cell.angle_alpha   90.00
_cell.angle_beta   90.00
_cell.angle_gamma   90.00
#
_symmetry.space_group_name_H-M   'P 1'
#
loop_
_entity.id
_entity.type
_entity.pdbx_description
1 polymer ?
#
loop_
_entity_poly.entity_id
_entity_poly.type
_entity_poly.pdbx_seq_one_letter_code
_entity_poly.pdbx_strand_id
1 'polypeptide(L)'
;MRRLPVQALAGLLLFAAAVISAGAAGAVDARDVLGVAHAAGRYNFTDEDFLNEGADRVLELGSRVIKVFLVPASIQDLYPFNSDWSPLPTDVVELAQRPYFQELFAKPFSKILLEITPVTVSPQFLDGLTPGEAAAERDQMYRLARYLLTTYANSGKTFILQNWEGDHLLRQGLADGADPDLVRIKGMIDWWNARQDGVEQARREVGSRGVQVLHAAEVNFLAAAMAGKVTATNNVIPYTHCDLYSYSSWDVDFTPAELTRALDYLESKAPDSKLFGRYDLYLGEYGMAKDDGAPSGERFERIRELMEAALGWGVRYAVYWEVYCNEALQTYTGRPENGDLKGFWLIRPDGARAPMWDSLASQLPAALHRVALSSFANQYFSVDPQGDGAVEARRWIRGGFWETFTLKDWNGGALMSGDEVSLQAHDGLYLSVDPGSGGQLYARASTAGPAERLVIRKIGGAGPIVNGDSIALEAGSGRYLGAEVRGQGAIRALRYIPGPAEVFRYLGE
;
A
#
# COMPACT_ATOMS: atom_id res chain seq x y z
N MET A 1 -65.83 -49.69 -15.19
CA MET A 1 -65.06 -49.85 -13.92
C MET A 1 -63.60 -50.13 -14.24
N ARG A 2 -62.74 -49.11 -14.14
CA ARG A 2 -61.36 -49.18 -13.59
C ARG A 2 -60.68 -47.83 -13.84
N ARG A 3 -60.23 -47.23 -12.74
CA ARG A 3 -59.50 -45.97 -12.64
C ARG A 3 -58.12 -46.12 -13.29
N LEU A 4 -57.66 -45.11 -14.01
CA LEU A 4 -56.24 -44.91 -14.34
C LEU A 4 -55.69 -43.74 -13.50
N PRO A 5 -54.40 -43.79 -13.09
CA PRO A 5 -53.96 -43.19 -11.83
C PRO A 5 -53.29 -41.82 -12.01
N VAL A 6 -53.39 -41.05 -10.93
CA VAL A 6 -52.63 -39.84 -10.64
C VAL A 6 -51.14 -40.16 -10.62
N GLN A 7 -50.35 -39.51 -11.48
CA GLN A 7 -48.91 -39.40 -11.29
C GLN A 7 -48.58 -37.96 -10.90
N ALA A 8 -48.05 -37.83 -9.68
CA ALA A 8 -47.56 -36.60 -9.11
C ALA A 8 -46.28 -36.16 -9.86
N LEU A 9 -46.28 -34.91 -10.37
CA LEU A 9 -45.06 -34.22 -10.75
C LEU A 9 -44.29 -33.87 -9.47
N ALA A 10 -43.19 -34.56 -9.21
CA ALA A 10 -42.18 -34.10 -8.27
C ALA A 10 -41.35 -33.00 -8.96
N GLY A 11 -41.50 -31.77 -8.49
CA GLY A 11 -40.66 -30.65 -8.89
C GLY A 11 -39.24 -30.83 -8.36
N LEU A 12 -38.27 -30.90 -9.27
CA LEU A 12 -36.85 -30.91 -8.95
C LEU A 12 -36.39 -29.46 -8.69
N LEU A 13 -36.34 -29.07 -7.42
CA LEU A 13 -35.66 -27.84 -6.99
C LEU A 13 -34.15 -28.07 -7.08
N LEU A 14 -33.55 -27.64 -8.19
CA LEU A 14 -32.10 -27.50 -8.33
C LEU A 14 -31.65 -26.32 -7.47
N PHE A 15 -31.19 -26.62 -6.25
CA PHE A 15 -30.33 -25.70 -5.50
C PHE A 15 -29.02 -25.56 -6.29
N ALA A 16 -28.89 -24.46 -7.04
CA ALA A 16 -27.60 -24.00 -7.49
C ALA A 16 -26.83 -23.56 -6.23
N ALA A 17 -26.02 -24.47 -5.68
CA ALA A 17 -25.00 -24.10 -4.72
C ALA A 17 -24.07 -23.12 -5.44
N ALA A 18 -24.21 -21.83 -5.13
CA ALA A 18 -23.17 -20.87 -5.41
C ALA A 18 -21.93 -21.38 -4.69
N VAL A 19 -20.98 -21.92 -5.46
CA VAL A 19 -19.62 -22.08 -5.00
C VAL A 19 -19.12 -20.66 -4.79
N ILE A 20 -19.26 -20.17 -3.55
CA ILE A 20 -18.43 -19.11 -3.06
C ILE A 20 -17.03 -19.72 -3.10
N SER A 21 -16.29 -19.45 -4.18
CA SER A 21 -14.85 -19.61 -4.15
C SER A 21 -14.38 -18.80 -2.96
N ALA A 22 -14.00 -19.49 -1.88
CA ALA A 22 -13.17 -18.87 -0.86
C ALA A 22 -12.05 -18.17 -1.62
N GLY A 23 -12.04 -16.84 -1.58
CA GLY A 23 -11.05 -16.05 -2.29
C GLY A 23 -9.69 -16.64 -1.94
N ALA A 24 -8.88 -16.94 -2.95
CA ALA A 24 -7.51 -17.32 -2.71
C ALA A 24 -6.92 -16.22 -1.82
N ALA A 25 -6.47 -16.60 -0.61
CA ALA A 25 -5.46 -15.85 0.12
C ALA A 25 -4.27 -15.70 -0.84
N GLY A 26 -4.25 -14.58 -1.54
CA GLY A 26 -3.68 -14.48 -2.88
C GLY A 26 -2.44 -13.63 -2.83
N ALA A 27 -1.35 -14.16 -3.38
CA ALA A 27 -0.14 -13.39 -3.63
C ALA A 27 -0.48 -12.05 -4.30
N VAL A 28 0.13 -10.97 -3.85
CA VAL A 28 0.07 -9.67 -4.51
C VAL A 28 1.40 -9.43 -5.19
N ASP A 29 1.38 -9.18 -6.49
CA ASP A 29 2.57 -8.82 -7.24
C ASP A 29 3.13 -7.48 -6.72
N ALA A 30 4.43 -7.40 -6.43
CA ALA A 30 5.04 -6.19 -5.87
C ALA A 30 4.86 -4.96 -6.79
N ARG A 31 4.68 -5.16 -8.11
CA ARG A 31 4.34 -4.10 -9.06
C ARG A 31 2.97 -3.48 -8.80
N ASP A 32 2.08 -4.16 -8.07
CA ASP A 32 0.76 -3.68 -7.66
C ASP A 32 0.74 -3.07 -6.25
N VAL A 33 1.90 -2.97 -5.59
CA VAL A 33 2.05 -2.43 -4.22
C VAL A 33 2.97 -1.21 -4.19
N LEU A 34 4.15 -1.32 -4.81
CA LEU A 34 5.15 -0.26 -4.82
C LEU A 34 4.85 0.74 -5.94
N GLY A 35 4.69 2.02 -5.58
CA GLY A 35 4.34 3.10 -6.49
C GLY A 35 5.24 4.32 -6.40
N VAL A 36 5.03 5.26 -7.32
CA VAL A 36 5.76 6.53 -7.37
C VAL A 36 4.78 7.67 -7.64
N ALA A 37 4.96 8.79 -6.94
CA ALA A 37 4.23 10.02 -7.19
C ALA A 37 4.84 10.81 -8.37
N HIS A 38 3.98 11.50 -9.13
CA HIS A 38 4.39 12.36 -10.24
C HIS A 38 3.54 13.64 -10.30
N ALA A 39 4.10 14.75 -9.81
CA ALA A 39 3.42 16.04 -9.78
C ALA A 39 4.39 17.21 -9.68
N ALA A 40 4.11 18.32 -10.39
CA ALA A 40 4.80 19.60 -10.27
C ALA A 40 6.33 19.58 -10.44
N GLY A 41 6.89 18.52 -11.01
CA GLY A 41 8.33 18.41 -11.22
C GLY A 41 8.89 19.57 -12.03
N ARG A 42 10.15 19.92 -11.77
CA ARG A 42 10.77 21.16 -12.25
C ARG A 42 11.46 21.07 -13.61
N TYR A 43 11.36 19.92 -14.26
CA TYR A 43 12.05 19.59 -15.51
C TYR A 43 11.41 18.38 -16.19
N ASN A 44 11.58 18.32 -17.51
CA ASN A 44 11.22 17.20 -18.39
C ASN A 44 12.39 16.85 -19.34
N PHE A 45 12.31 15.70 -19.99
CA PHE A 45 13.35 15.17 -20.89
C PHE A 45 12.96 15.12 -22.36
N THR A 46 11.67 15.09 -22.67
CA THR A 46 11.15 14.85 -24.01
C THR A 46 10.15 15.92 -24.43
N ASP A 47 9.62 15.81 -25.64
CA ASP A 47 8.52 16.65 -26.15
C ASP A 47 7.12 16.07 -25.83
N GLU A 48 7.04 14.94 -25.12
CA GLU A 48 5.77 14.37 -24.61
C GLU A 48 5.19 15.25 -23.49
N ASP A 49 3.87 15.26 -23.32
CA ASP A 49 3.24 15.98 -22.21
C ASP A 49 3.77 15.47 -20.86
N PHE A 50 3.92 16.39 -19.91
CA PHE A 50 4.59 16.07 -18.65
C PHE A 50 3.94 14.93 -17.88
N LEU A 51 2.60 14.85 -17.90
CA LEU A 51 1.85 13.82 -17.16
C LEU A 51 2.21 12.43 -17.70
N ASN A 52 2.19 12.26 -19.02
CA ASN A 52 2.45 10.97 -19.66
C ASN A 52 3.94 10.62 -19.73
N GLU A 53 4.86 11.59 -19.86
CA GLU A 53 6.30 11.34 -19.76
C GLU A 53 6.66 10.70 -18.40
N GLY A 54 6.19 11.31 -17.30
CA GLY A 54 6.45 10.77 -15.97
C GLY A 54 5.77 9.43 -15.73
N ALA A 55 4.55 9.24 -16.25
CA ALA A 55 3.85 7.96 -16.20
C ALA A 55 4.65 6.85 -16.90
N ASP A 56 5.25 7.14 -18.06
CA ASP A 56 6.09 6.19 -18.77
C ASP A 56 7.37 5.86 -18.01
N ARG A 57 7.93 6.81 -17.22
CA ARG A 57 9.04 6.50 -16.31
C ARG A 57 8.65 5.54 -15.19
N VAL A 58 7.45 5.66 -14.64
CA VAL A 58 6.95 4.72 -13.62
C VAL A 58 6.77 3.32 -14.20
N LEU A 59 6.28 3.22 -15.44
CA LEU A 59 6.17 1.93 -16.14
C LEU A 59 7.53 1.37 -16.56
N GLU A 60 8.48 2.22 -16.96
CA GLU A 60 9.86 1.85 -17.26
C GLU A 60 10.58 1.27 -16.04
N LEU A 61 10.30 1.80 -14.84
CA LEU A 61 10.73 1.22 -13.57
C LEU A 61 10.14 -0.19 -13.37
N GLY A 62 8.93 -0.43 -13.90
CA GLY A 62 8.18 -1.69 -13.80
C GLY A 62 7.01 -1.64 -12.82
N SER A 63 6.79 -0.51 -12.14
CA SER A 63 5.66 -0.32 -11.24
C SER A 63 4.36 -0.16 -12.01
N ARG A 64 3.26 -0.65 -11.45
CA ARG A 64 1.88 -0.47 -11.95
C ARG A 64 1.03 0.38 -11.00
N VAL A 65 1.67 1.10 -10.07
CA VAL A 65 1.06 2.02 -9.11
C VAL A 65 1.59 3.43 -9.33
N ILE A 66 0.70 4.38 -9.61
CA ILE A 66 1.05 5.79 -9.79
C ILE A 66 0.15 6.68 -8.93
N LYS A 67 0.73 7.71 -8.29
CA LYS A 67 0.00 8.82 -7.65
C LYS A 67 0.15 10.09 -8.48
N VAL A 68 -0.96 10.70 -8.86
CA VAL A 68 -1.05 11.94 -9.65
C VAL A 68 -2.13 12.85 -9.08
N PHE A 69 -2.10 14.12 -9.47
CA PHE A 69 -2.95 15.17 -8.91
C PHE A 69 -4.01 15.56 -9.95
N LEU A 70 -5.28 15.35 -9.60
CA LEU A 70 -6.44 15.68 -10.44
C LEU A 70 -7.08 16.98 -9.92
N VAL A 71 -6.34 18.09 -10.06
CA VAL A 71 -6.71 19.39 -9.47
C VAL A 71 -6.94 20.44 -10.57
N PRO A 72 -8.20 20.70 -10.98
CA PRO A 72 -8.52 21.57 -12.11
C PRO A 72 -7.91 22.96 -12.03
N ALA A 73 -7.95 23.58 -10.84
CA ALA A 73 -7.51 24.97 -10.64
C ALA A 73 -5.99 25.17 -10.77
N SER A 74 -5.20 24.12 -10.56
CA SER A 74 -3.73 24.19 -10.54
C SER A 74 -3.09 23.26 -11.58
N ILE A 75 -3.88 22.72 -12.52
CA ILE A 75 -3.40 21.66 -13.40
C ILE A 75 -2.23 22.08 -14.30
N GLN A 76 -2.23 23.35 -14.71
CA GLN A 76 -1.14 23.92 -15.50
C GLN A 76 0.18 23.97 -14.73
N ASP A 77 0.13 24.21 -13.42
CA ASP A 77 1.33 24.25 -12.57
C ASP A 77 1.80 22.83 -12.20
N LEU A 78 0.86 21.90 -12.03
CA LEU A 78 1.13 20.50 -11.74
C LEU A 78 1.75 19.76 -12.93
N TYR A 79 1.28 20.07 -14.15
CA TYR A 79 1.78 19.46 -15.38
C TYR A 79 2.09 20.52 -16.43
N PRO A 80 3.20 21.27 -16.28
CA PRO A 80 3.47 22.47 -17.07
C PRO A 80 4.16 22.23 -18.42
N PHE A 81 4.85 21.10 -18.60
CA PHE A 81 5.65 20.86 -19.82
C PHE A 81 4.84 20.17 -20.90
N ASN A 82 4.93 20.71 -22.13
CA ASN A 82 4.36 20.17 -23.37
C ASN A 82 2.86 19.83 -23.30
N SER A 83 2.13 20.53 -22.45
CA SER A 83 0.69 20.37 -22.22
C SER A 83 0.00 21.72 -22.42
N ASP A 84 -1.26 21.65 -22.89
CA ASP A 84 -2.15 22.81 -22.96
C ASP A 84 -3.46 22.44 -22.27
N TRP A 85 -3.72 23.10 -21.14
CA TRP A 85 -4.91 22.89 -20.34
C TRP A 85 -5.97 23.98 -20.56
N SER A 86 -5.79 24.86 -21.54
CA SER A 86 -6.71 25.97 -21.82
C SER A 86 -7.92 25.54 -22.66
N PRO A 87 -9.14 26.02 -22.34
CA PRO A 87 -9.51 26.67 -21.08
C PRO A 87 -9.44 25.66 -19.92
N LEU A 88 -9.07 26.16 -18.73
CA LEU A 88 -8.97 25.33 -17.54
C LEU A 88 -10.27 24.58 -17.29
N PRO A 89 -10.20 23.29 -16.90
CA PRO A 89 -11.40 22.53 -16.61
C PRO A 89 -12.13 23.10 -15.40
N THR A 90 -13.45 23.02 -15.44
CA THR A 90 -14.34 23.56 -14.41
C THR A 90 -14.55 22.61 -13.24
N ASP A 91 -14.38 21.30 -13.46
CA ASP A 91 -14.42 20.29 -12.40
C ASP A 91 -13.51 19.09 -12.68
N VAL A 92 -13.43 18.19 -11.69
CA VAL A 92 -12.57 17.00 -11.73
C VAL A 92 -12.99 15.97 -12.78
N VAL A 93 -14.27 15.92 -13.15
CA VAL A 93 -14.79 14.98 -14.16
C VAL A 93 -14.39 15.45 -15.54
N GLU A 94 -14.54 16.75 -15.81
CA GLU A 94 -14.07 17.38 -17.03
C GLU A 94 -12.56 17.18 -17.19
N LEU A 95 -11.79 17.39 -16.12
CA LEU A 95 -10.34 17.17 -16.14
C LEU A 95 -9.99 15.69 -16.44
N ALA A 96 -10.66 14.73 -15.79
CA ALA A 96 -10.47 13.30 -16.01
C ALA A 96 -10.87 12.84 -17.44
N GLN A 97 -11.61 13.66 -18.18
CA GLN A 97 -11.99 13.43 -19.57
C GLN A 97 -11.04 14.10 -20.56
N ARG A 98 -10.08 14.91 -20.12
CA ARG A 98 -9.10 15.53 -21.01
C ARG A 98 -8.14 14.48 -21.62
N PRO A 99 -7.65 14.70 -22.85
CA PRO A 99 -6.83 13.72 -23.56
C PRO A 99 -5.64 13.19 -22.76
N TYR A 100 -4.88 14.07 -22.09
CA TYR A 100 -3.70 13.67 -21.31
C TYR A 100 -4.04 12.69 -20.17
N PHE A 101 -5.15 12.91 -19.45
CA PHE A 101 -5.62 11.98 -18.41
C PHE A 101 -6.21 10.70 -18.99
N GLN A 102 -6.93 10.77 -20.12
CA GLN A 102 -7.45 9.58 -20.77
C GLN A 102 -6.31 8.68 -21.27
N GLU A 103 -5.23 9.27 -21.77
CA GLU A 103 -4.02 8.57 -22.15
C GLU A 103 -3.37 7.89 -20.94
N LEU A 104 -3.13 8.61 -19.84
CA LEU A 104 -2.64 8.04 -18.58
C LEU A 104 -3.51 6.85 -18.13
N PHE A 105 -4.83 7.02 -18.14
CA PHE A 105 -5.75 5.99 -17.68
C PHE A 105 -5.80 4.77 -18.62
N ALA A 106 -5.41 4.92 -19.89
CA ALA A 106 -5.27 3.82 -20.84
C ALA A 106 -3.96 3.03 -20.66
N LYS A 107 -2.90 3.65 -20.11
CA LYS A 107 -1.61 2.98 -19.83
C LYS A 107 -1.79 1.80 -18.85
N PRO A 108 -0.92 0.76 -18.85
CA PRO A 108 -1.11 -0.49 -18.12
C PRO A 108 -0.89 -0.45 -16.59
N PHE A 109 -1.24 0.67 -15.95
CA PHE A 109 -1.34 0.74 -14.49
C PHE A 109 -2.48 -0.13 -13.96
N SER A 110 -2.25 -0.76 -12.81
CA SER A 110 -3.26 -1.48 -12.05
C SER A 110 -3.87 -0.63 -10.95
N LYS A 111 -3.13 0.37 -10.43
CA LYS A 111 -3.54 1.31 -9.39
C LYS A 111 -3.22 2.73 -9.81
N ILE A 112 -4.22 3.60 -9.73
CA ILE A 112 -4.09 5.03 -10.06
C ILE A 112 -4.67 5.80 -8.88
N LEU A 113 -3.78 6.40 -8.07
CA LEU A 113 -4.13 7.26 -6.95
C LEU A 113 -4.30 8.68 -7.50
N LEU A 114 -5.46 9.26 -7.27
CA LEU A 114 -5.87 10.58 -7.74
C LEU A 114 -6.07 11.47 -6.53
N GLU A 115 -5.15 12.40 -6.34
CA GLU A 115 -5.37 13.46 -5.37
C GLU A 115 -6.39 14.47 -5.91
N ILE A 116 -7.41 14.75 -5.12
CA ILE A 116 -8.57 15.54 -5.52
C ILE A 116 -8.87 16.58 -4.45
N THR A 117 -8.86 17.85 -4.87
CA THR A 117 -9.24 18.99 -4.02
C THR A 117 -10.71 18.96 -3.63
N PRO A 118 -11.09 19.75 -2.60
CA PRO A 118 -12.48 20.08 -2.37
C PRO A 118 -13.16 20.69 -3.60
N VAL A 119 -14.49 20.60 -3.69
CA VAL A 119 -15.31 21.14 -4.80
C VAL A 119 -15.14 22.64 -4.96
N THR A 120 -14.81 23.35 -3.88
CA THR A 120 -14.52 24.78 -3.84
C THR A 120 -13.04 25.12 -4.00
N VAL A 121 -12.18 24.13 -4.27
CA VAL A 121 -10.69 24.19 -4.27
C VAL A 121 -10.11 24.43 -2.88
N SER A 122 -10.66 25.38 -2.13
CA SER A 122 -10.36 25.61 -0.72
C SER A 122 -11.21 24.69 0.18
N PRO A 123 -10.70 24.24 1.34
CA PRO A 123 -11.45 23.41 2.28
C PRO A 123 -12.55 24.22 2.98
N GLN A 124 -13.76 24.11 2.47
CA GLN A 124 -14.98 24.70 3.01
C GLN A 124 -15.44 24.07 4.33
N PHE A 125 -14.84 22.96 4.76
CA PHE A 125 -15.21 22.33 6.02
C PHE A 125 -14.65 23.06 7.26
N LEU A 126 -13.80 24.08 7.09
CA LEU A 126 -13.09 24.74 8.20
C LEU A 126 -13.98 25.58 9.12
N ASP A 127 -15.19 25.96 8.69
CA ASP A 127 -16.21 26.61 9.50
C ASP A 127 -17.44 25.70 9.71
N GLY A 128 -17.26 24.40 9.45
CA GLY A 128 -18.30 23.38 9.52
C GLY A 128 -18.95 23.17 8.17
N LEU A 129 -19.26 21.92 7.83
CA LEU A 129 -19.80 21.59 6.52
C LEU A 129 -21.32 21.76 6.49
N THR A 130 -21.83 22.66 5.66
CA THR A 130 -23.29 22.80 5.48
C THR A 130 -23.87 21.61 4.70
N PRO A 131 -25.19 21.33 4.81
CA PRO A 131 -25.82 20.27 4.03
C PRO A 131 -25.67 20.44 2.51
N GLY A 132 -25.59 21.69 2.02
CA GLY A 132 -25.40 22.00 0.60
C GLY A 132 -23.99 21.64 0.13
N GLU A 133 -22.97 22.02 0.91
CA GLU A 133 -21.57 21.68 0.61
C GLU A 133 -21.32 20.18 0.70
N ALA A 134 -21.88 19.52 1.72
CA ALA A 134 -21.83 18.05 1.84
C ALA A 134 -22.46 17.36 0.62
N ALA A 135 -23.61 17.88 0.14
CA ALA A 135 -24.25 17.35 -1.07
C ALA A 135 -23.40 17.58 -2.33
N ALA A 136 -22.73 18.73 -2.45
CA ALA A 136 -21.86 19.06 -3.58
C ALA A 136 -20.59 18.18 -3.61
N GLU A 137 -19.97 17.93 -2.46
CA GLU A 137 -18.82 17.03 -2.33
C GLU A 137 -19.20 15.58 -2.65
N ARG A 138 -20.33 15.12 -2.12
CA ARG A 138 -20.88 13.81 -2.47
C ARG A 138 -21.13 13.68 -3.97
N ASP A 139 -21.71 14.69 -4.60
CA ASP A 139 -22.00 14.70 -6.03
C ASP A 139 -20.72 14.70 -6.89
N GLN A 140 -19.70 15.49 -6.53
CA GLN A 140 -18.40 15.48 -7.21
C GLN A 140 -17.78 14.08 -7.24
N MET A 141 -17.72 13.43 -6.08
CA MET A 141 -17.14 12.10 -5.96
C MET A 141 -17.99 11.03 -6.64
N TYR A 142 -19.32 11.14 -6.55
CA TYR A 142 -20.27 10.28 -7.25
C TYR A 142 -20.08 10.36 -8.77
N ARG A 143 -20.04 11.56 -9.35
CA ARG A 143 -19.91 11.74 -10.80
C ARG A 143 -18.57 11.22 -11.31
N LEU A 144 -17.47 11.51 -10.60
CA LEU A 144 -16.15 11.00 -10.96
C LEU A 144 -16.10 9.48 -10.87
N ALA A 145 -16.56 8.89 -9.77
CA ALA A 145 -16.58 7.44 -9.59
C ALA A 145 -17.46 6.76 -10.64
N ARG A 146 -18.64 7.32 -10.94
CA ARG A 146 -19.54 6.81 -11.99
C ARG A 146 -18.87 6.82 -13.37
N TYR A 147 -18.20 7.91 -13.72
CA TYR A 147 -17.43 8.00 -14.96
C TYR A 147 -16.35 6.92 -15.02
N LEU A 148 -15.52 6.80 -13.99
CA LEU A 148 -14.40 5.84 -13.97
C LEU A 148 -14.90 4.38 -14.01
N LEU A 149 -15.94 4.03 -13.24
CA LEU A 149 -16.55 2.69 -13.24
C LEU A 149 -17.17 2.31 -14.59
N THR A 150 -17.69 3.30 -15.33
CA THR A 150 -18.36 3.07 -16.61
C THR A 150 -17.38 3.01 -17.76
N THR A 151 -16.48 3.99 -17.85
CA THR A 151 -15.54 4.18 -18.96
C THR A 151 -14.44 3.11 -18.95
N TYR A 152 -13.95 2.73 -17.77
CA TYR A 152 -12.84 1.79 -17.62
C TYR A 152 -13.30 0.40 -17.16
N ALA A 153 -14.56 0.03 -17.40
CA ALA A 153 -15.06 -1.31 -17.13
C ALA A 153 -14.21 -2.40 -17.82
N ASN A 154 -13.94 -3.49 -17.11
CA ASN A 154 -13.12 -4.63 -17.49
C ASN A 154 -11.63 -4.33 -17.69
N SER A 155 -11.15 -3.16 -17.28
CA SER A 155 -9.73 -2.80 -17.38
C SER A 155 -8.83 -3.47 -16.34
N GLY A 156 -9.40 -4.04 -15.27
CA GLY A 156 -8.67 -4.56 -14.11
C GLY A 156 -8.14 -3.48 -13.16
N LYS A 157 -8.43 -2.20 -13.43
CA LYS A 157 -7.87 -1.06 -12.69
C LYS A 157 -8.57 -0.81 -11.37
N THR A 158 -7.83 -0.26 -10.42
CA THR A 158 -8.37 0.39 -9.23
C THR A 158 -7.99 1.86 -9.27
N PHE A 159 -8.98 2.74 -9.24
CA PHE A 159 -8.80 4.17 -9.02
C PHE A 159 -9.03 4.48 -7.54
N ILE A 160 -8.13 5.24 -6.92
CA ILE A 160 -8.23 5.65 -5.52
C ILE A 160 -8.37 7.16 -5.50
N LEU A 161 -9.50 7.66 -5.01
CA LEU A 161 -9.81 9.08 -4.92
C LEU A 161 -9.43 9.56 -3.52
N GLN A 162 -8.48 10.48 -3.42
CA GLN A 162 -7.80 10.81 -2.16
C GLN A 162 -7.71 12.34 -1.96
N ASN A 163 -7.62 12.82 -0.71
CA ASN A 163 -7.23 14.20 -0.40
C ASN A 163 -5.71 14.35 -0.20
N TRP A 164 -5.20 15.57 -0.35
CA TRP A 164 -3.86 15.92 0.15
C TRP A 164 -3.87 16.04 1.68
N GLU A 165 -2.89 15.44 2.37
CA GLU A 165 -2.43 15.81 3.73
C GLU A 165 -3.47 16.45 4.67
N GLY A 166 -4.39 15.63 5.19
CA GLY A 166 -5.56 16.09 5.94
C GLY A 166 -5.23 16.92 7.18
N ASP A 167 -4.12 16.68 7.86
CA ASP A 167 -3.74 17.51 9.01
C ASP A 167 -3.32 18.92 8.61
N HIS A 168 -2.68 19.09 7.45
CA HIS A 168 -2.42 20.42 6.89
C HIS A 168 -3.70 21.11 6.48
N LEU A 169 -4.62 20.41 5.80
CA LEU A 169 -5.92 20.98 5.45
C LEU A 169 -6.70 21.42 6.70
N LEU A 170 -6.75 20.59 7.73
CA LEU A 170 -7.47 20.87 8.98
C LEU A 170 -6.95 22.12 9.72
N ARG A 171 -5.65 22.42 9.57
CA ARG A 171 -4.97 23.54 10.22
C ARG A 171 -4.83 24.78 9.34
N GLN A 172 -5.36 24.76 8.12
CA GLN A 172 -5.25 25.92 7.24
C GLN A 172 -5.84 27.17 7.90
N GLY A 173 -5.05 28.25 7.90
CA GLY A 173 -5.40 29.53 8.51
C GLY A 173 -5.26 29.61 10.02
N LEU A 174 -4.82 28.55 10.70
CA LEU A 174 -4.48 28.58 12.13
C LEU A 174 -3.06 29.10 12.34
N ALA A 175 -2.81 29.65 13.53
CA ALA A 175 -1.45 29.95 13.96
C ALA A 175 -0.68 28.65 14.25
N ASP A 176 0.65 28.69 14.10
CA ASP A 176 1.51 27.54 14.37
C ASP A 176 1.29 26.98 15.78
N GLY A 177 1.08 25.66 15.86
CA GLY A 177 0.84 24.95 17.12
C GLY A 177 -0.56 25.15 17.72
N ALA A 178 -1.46 25.92 17.09
CA ALA A 178 -2.85 26.00 17.52
C ALA A 178 -3.61 24.70 17.18
N ASP A 179 -4.44 24.25 18.13
CA ASP A 179 -5.29 23.09 17.94
C ASP A 179 -6.52 23.46 17.09
N PRO A 180 -6.93 22.60 16.13
CA PRO A 180 -8.21 22.74 15.44
C PRO A 180 -9.38 22.68 16.43
N ASP A 181 -10.37 23.56 16.24
CA ASP A 181 -11.60 23.53 17.04
C ASP A 181 -12.55 22.40 16.63
N LEU A 182 -13.59 22.16 17.45
CA LEU A 182 -14.59 21.12 17.20
C LEU A 182 -15.42 21.34 15.93
N VAL A 183 -15.53 22.59 15.47
CA VAL A 183 -16.30 22.92 14.25
C VAL A 183 -15.54 22.42 13.03
N ARG A 184 -14.24 22.71 12.94
CA ARG A 184 -13.31 22.19 11.92
C ARG A 184 -13.27 20.67 11.91
N ILE A 185 -13.13 20.06 13.09
CA ILE A 185 -13.08 18.61 13.25
C ILE A 185 -14.37 17.98 12.72
N LYS A 186 -15.54 18.48 13.15
CA LYS A 186 -16.83 17.97 12.67
C LYS A 186 -16.98 18.17 11.17
N GLY A 187 -16.59 19.34 10.66
CA GLY A 187 -16.62 19.62 9.22
C GLY A 187 -15.81 18.61 8.43
N MET A 188 -14.58 18.27 8.86
CA MET A 188 -13.76 17.28 8.16
C MET A 188 -14.35 15.87 8.24
N ILE A 189 -14.94 15.48 9.38
CA ILE A 189 -15.68 14.21 9.50
C ILE A 189 -16.79 14.15 8.45
N ASP A 190 -17.63 15.18 8.40
CA ASP A 190 -18.75 15.26 7.46
C ASP A 190 -18.24 15.28 6.00
N TRP A 191 -17.10 15.92 5.73
CA TRP A 191 -16.49 16.03 4.40
C TRP A 191 -16.00 14.68 3.87
N TRP A 192 -15.20 13.95 4.65
CA TRP A 192 -14.72 12.63 4.26
C TRP A 192 -15.87 11.62 4.11
N ASN A 193 -16.86 11.68 4.99
CA ASN A 193 -18.04 10.82 4.91
C ASN A 193 -18.91 11.12 3.67
N ALA A 194 -19.11 12.40 3.33
CA ALA A 194 -19.82 12.78 2.11
C ALA A 194 -19.11 12.28 0.84
N ARG A 195 -17.78 12.37 0.80
CA ARG A 195 -16.97 11.88 -0.32
C ARG A 195 -17.08 10.36 -0.47
N GLN A 196 -16.96 9.62 0.63
CA GLN A 196 -17.14 8.18 0.66
C GLN A 196 -18.55 7.77 0.21
N ASP A 197 -19.59 8.46 0.69
CA ASP A 197 -20.98 8.19 0.31
C ASP A 197 -21.21 8.35 -1.19
N GLY A 198 -20.54 9.30 -1.83
CA GLY A 198 -20.60 9.52 -3.28
C GLY A 198 -20.01 8.34 -4.06
N VAL A 199 -18.83 7.87 -3.65
CA VAL A 199 -18.20 6.69 -4.27
C VAL A 199 -19.03 5.44 -4.04
N GLU A 200 -19.54 5.21 -2.82
CA GLU A 200 -20.41 4.07 -2.55
C GLU A 200 -21.71 4.13 -3.37
N GLN A 201 -22.31 5.31 -3.53
CA GLN A 201 -23.50 5.48 -4.37
C GLN A 201 -23.22 5.09 -5.81
N ALA A 202 -22.10 5.55 -6.39
CA ALA A 202 -21.72 5.19 -7.75
C ALA A 202 -21.52 3.68 -7.90
N ARG A 203 -20.85 3.02 -6.94
CA ARG A 203 -20.67 1.56 -6.94
C ARG A 203 -22.00 0.81 -6.84
N ARG A 204 -22.95 1.27 -6.01
CA ARG A 204 -24.27 0.65 -5.87
C ARG A 204 -25.09 0.74 -7.16
N GLU A 205 -25.01 1.86 -7.87
CA GLU A 205 -25.82 2.10 -9.07
C GLU A 205 -25.21 1.52 -10.36
N VAL A 206 -23.89 1.53 -10.50
CA VAL A 206 -23.17 1.09 -11.72
C VAL A 206 -22.63 -0.34 -11.60
N GLY A 207 -22.23 -0.74 -10.39
CA GLY A 207 -21.44 -1.95 -10.14
C GLY A 207 -19.96 -1.81 -10.52
N SER A 208 -19.18 -2.83 -10.16
CA SER A 208 -17.72 -2.87 -10.34
C SER A 208 -17.32 -3.95 -11.35
N ARG A 209 -17.69 -3.76 -12.62
CA ARG A 209 -17.45 -4.73 -13.71
C ARG A 209 -15.99 -4.76 -14.10
N GLY A 210 -15.15 -5.51 -13.36
CA GLY A 210 -13.72 -5.63 -13.62
C GLY A 210 -12.94 -4.31 -13.49
N VAL A 211 -13.43 -3.38 -12.70
CA VAL A 211 -12.80 -2.09 -12.34
C VAL A 211 -13.27 -1.71 -10.94
N GLN A 212 -12.43 -1.03 -10.17
CA GLN A 212 -12.76 -0.54 -8.83
C GLN A 212 -12.50 0.96 -8.74
N VAL A 213 -13.35 1.65 -8.00
CA VAL A 213 -13.12 3.02 -7.55
C VAL A 213 -13.28 3.03 -6.05
N LEU A 214 -12.28 3.54 -5.33
CA LEU A 214 -12.20 3.60 -3.87
C LEU A 214 -12.02 5.05 -3.43
N HIS A 215 -12.40 5.37 -2.19
CA HIS A 215 -12.05 6.64 -1.56
C HIS A 215 -11.11 6.41 -0.37
N ALA A 216 -10.10 7.27 -0.25
CA ALA A 216 -9.12 7.24 0.80
C ALA A 216 -9.00 8.58 1.52
N ALA A 217 -8.88 8.53 2.85
CA ALA A 217 -8.55 9.70 3.67
C ALA A 217 -7.06 9.71 3.99
N GLU A 218 -6.33 10.73 3.55
CA GLU A 218 -4.91 10.91 3.87
C GLU A 218 -4.69 11.84 5.06
N VAL A 219 -3.82 11.41 5.96
CA VAL A 219 -3.33 12.14 7.14
C VAL A 219 -1.81 12.24 7.12
N ASN A 220 -1.25 13.17 7.91
CA ASN A 220 0.19 13.45 7.84
C ASN A 220 0.83 13.90 9.16
N PHE A 221 0.09 14.02 10.28
CA PHE A 221 0.66 14.39 11.60
C PHE A 221 0.57 13.24 12.63
N LEU A 222 1.13 12.07 12.31
CA LEU A 222 1.09 10.89 13.16
C LEU A 222 1.97 11.00 14.40
N ALA A 223 3.13 11.67 14.34
CA ALA A 223 3.96 11.98 15.50
C ALA A 223 3.18 12.82 16.53
N ALA A 224 2.47 13.85 16.06
CA ALA A 224 1.60 14.65 16.93
C ALA A 224 0.42 13.84 17.46
N ALA A 225 -0.16 12.94 16.64
CA ALA A 225 -1.26 12.09 17.05
C ALA A 225 -0.83 11.13 18.18
N MET A 226 0.33 10.48 18.05
CA MET A 226 0.94 9.63 19.07
C MET A 226 1.25 10.40 20.35
N ALA A 227 1.58 11.69 20.25
CA ALA A 227 1.75 12.60 21.39
C ALA A 227 0.43 13.08 22.02
N GLY A 228 -0.72 12.58 21.57
CA GLY A 228 -2.04 12.90 22.12
C GLY A 228 -2.59 14.27 21.70
N LYS A 229 -2.04 14.89 20.64
CA LYS A 229 -2.52 16.17 20.10
C LYS A 229 -3.82 16.02 19.34
N VAL A 230 -4.49 17.15 19.12
CA VAL A 230 -5.68 17.23 18.27
C VAL A 230 -5.23 17.09 16.82
N THR A 231 -5.60 15.98 16.17
CA THR A 231 -5.19 15.62 14.80
C THR A 231 -6.34 14.97 14.04
N ALA A 232 -6.23 14.91 12.71
CA ALA A 232 -7.19 14.15 11.92
C ALA A 232 -7.19 12.66 12.33
N THR A 233 -6.01 12.08 12.59
CA THR A 233 -5.90 10.71 13.11
C THR A 233 -6.64 10.48 14.43
N ASN A 234 -6.52 11.39 15.39
CA ASN A 234 -7.15 11.21 16.70
C ASN A 234 -8.63 11.61 16.75
N ASN A 235 -9.01 12.63 15.98
CA ASN A 235 -10.27 13.33 16.18
C ASN A 235 -11.22 13.24 14.99
N VAL A 236 -10.75 12.80 13.83
CA VAL A 236 -11.56 12.68 12.60
C VAL A 236 -11.70 11.23 12.17
N ILE A 237 -10.59 10.52 11.91
CA ILE A 237 -10.57 9.14 11.38
C ILE A 237 -11.53 8.19 12.11
N PRO A 238 -11.58 8.14 13.47
CA PRO A 238 -12.44 7.20 14.19
C PRO A 238 -13.95 7.38 13.92
N TYR A 239 -14.36 8.50 13.34
CA TYR A 239 -15.75 8.84 13.04
C TYR A 239 -16.07 8.79 11.54
N THR A 240 -15.21 8.14 10.75
CA THR A 240 -15.38 7.99 9.31
C THR A 240 -15.65 6.56 8.88
N HIS A 241 -15.97 6.37 7.59
CA HIS A 241 -16.21 5.05 7.00
C HIS A 241 -15.55 4.88 5.63
N CYS A 242 -14.37 5.48 5.44
CA CYS A 242 -13.62 5.44 4.19
C CYS A 242 -13.26 4.00 3.78
N ASP A 243 -13.05 3.76 2.48
CA ASP A 243 -12.59 2.45 2.03
C ASP A 243 -11.14 2.17 2.46
N LEU A 244 -10.33 3.23 2.54
CA LEU A 244 -8.90 3.21 2.83
C LEU A 244 -8.45 4.43 3.66
N TYR A 245 -7.33 4.28 4.35
CA TYR A 245 -6.63 5.34 5.08
C TYR A 245 -5.17 5.43 4.63
N SER A 246 -4.71 6.64 4.32
CA SER A 246 -3.35 6.91 3.82
C SER A 246 -2.53 7.69 4.85
N TYR A 247 -1.24 7.40 4.91
CA TYR A 247 -0.27 8.20 5.65
C TYR A 247 0.73 8.86 4.68
N SER A 248 0.79 10.18 4.68
CA SER A 248 1.90 10.96 4.10
C SER A 248 2.98 11.16 5.17
N SER A 249 4.07 10.40 5.07
CA SER A 249 5.04 10.22 6.16
C SER A 249 6.22 11.18 6.07
N TRP A 250 6.00 12.42 6.52
CA TRP A 250 7.02 13.46 6.61
C TRP A 250 7.29 13.96 8.04
N ASP A 251 6.54 13.49 9.04
CA ASP A 251 6.51 14.06 10.39
C ASP A 251 7.12 13.19 11.49
N VAL A 252 7.38 11.92 11.21
CA VAL A 252 8.11 11.00 12.11
C VAL A 252 9.60 11.00 11.77
N ASP A 253 10.44 10.60 12.72
CA ASP A 253 11.86 10.36 12.39
C ASP A 253 11.94 9.27 11.31
N PHE A 254 12.78 9.49 10.30
CA PHE A 254 12.96 8.59 9.14
C PHE A 254 13.66 7.27 9.50
N THR A 255 13.05 6.48 10.39
CA THR A 255 13.50 5.15 10.80
C THR A 255 12.37 4.12 10.64
N PRO A 256 12.70 2.86 10.31
CA PRO A 256 11.73 1.77 10.22
C PRO A 256 10.84 1.60 11.47
N ALA A 257 11.44 1.71 12.65
CA ALA A 257 10.73 1.55 13.91
C ALA A 257 9.66 2.63 14.11
N GLU A 258 9.99 3.89 13.85
CA GLU A 258 9.04 4.99 13.98
C GLU A 258 7.90 4.90 12.96
N LEU A 259 8.21 4.58 11.70
CA LEU A 259 7.18 4.35 10.69
C LEU A 259 6.23 3.21 11.09
N THR A 260 6.77 2.09 11.57
CA THR A 260 5.97 0.94 12.02
C THR A 260 5.06 1.35 13.19
N ARG A 261 5.56 2.09 14.18
CA ARG A 261 4.74 2.60 15.29
C ARG A 261 3.64 3.55 14.82
N ALA A 262 3.94 4.41 13.84
CA ALA A 262 2.95 5.32 13.28
C ALA A 262 1.84 4.58 12.53
N LEU A 263 2.19 3.55 11.75
CA LEU A 263 1.22 2.69 11.06
C LEU A 263 0.37 1.88 12.05
N ASP A 264 0.97 1.30 13.09
CA ASP A 264 0.24 0.64 14.19
C ASP A 264 -0.74 1.60 14.88
N TYR A 265 -0.29 2.83 15.12
CA TYR A 265 -1.15 3.85 15.73
C TYR A 265 -2.31 4.22 14.83
N LEU A 266 -2.06 4.43 13.53
CA LEU A 266 -3.11 4.71 12.56
C LEU A 266 -4.13 3.56 12.48
N GLU A 267 -3.66 2.31 12.46
CA GLU A 267 -4.51 1.12 12.42
C GLU A 267 -5.41 1.03 13.65
N SER A 268 -4.90 1.39 14.83
CA SER A 268 -5.69 1.44 16.06
C SER A 268 -6.81 2.49 16.06
N LYS A 269 -6.77 3.45 15.11
CA LYS A 269 -7.75 4.54 14.98
C LYS A 269 -8.70 4.34 13.80
N ALA A 270 -8.20 3.72 12.73
CA ALA A 270 -8.94 3.47 11.51
C ALA A 270 -10.08 2.47 11.74
N PRO A 271 -11.33 2.83 11.40
CA PRO A 271 -12.43 1.87 11.35
C PRO A 271 -12.23 0.84 10.25
N ASP A 272 -12.46 -0.44 10.55
CA ASP A 272 -12.35 -1.52 9.56
C ASP A 272 -13.20 -1.26 8.30
N SER A 273 -12.53 -1.24 7.15
CA SER A 273 -13.18 -1.16 5.84
C SER A 273 -14.10 -2.35 5.56
N LYS A 274 -15.26 -2.08 4.95
CA LYS A 274 -16.19 -3.12 4.46
C LYS A 274 -15.57 -4.01 3.38
N LEU A 275 -14.57 -3.51 2.66
CA LEU A 275 -13.93 -4.21 1.54
C LEU A 275 -12.68 -4.98 1.98
N PHE A 276 -12.03 -4.49 3.04
CA PHE A 276 -10.65 -4.82 3.33
C PHE A 276 -10.39 -5.21 4.80
N GLY A 277 -11.40 -5.09 5.67
CA GLY A 277 -11.23 -5.18 7.12
C GLY A 277 -10.16 -4.20 7.59
N ARG A 278 -9.42 -4.60 8.63
CA ARG A 278 -8.27 -3.86 9.19
C ARG A 278 -7.08 -3.61 8.24
N TYR A 279 -7.08 -4.21 7.05
CA TYR A 279 -5.96 -4.11 6.11
C TYR A 279 -6.19 -2.98 5.12
N ASP A 280 -6.77 -1.86 5.53
CA ASP A 280 -7.20 -0.74 4.71
C ASP A 280 -6.23 0.44 4.72
N LEU A 281 -5.03 0.25 5.27
CA LEU A 281 -3.99 1.28 5.34
C LEU A 281 -2.98 1.20 4.19
N TYR A 282 -2.45 2.36 3.80
CA TYR A 282 -1.29 2.47 2.92
C TYR A 282 -0.40 3.67 3.23
N LEU A 283 0.85 3.59 2.77
CA LEU A 283 1.84 4.67 2.85
C LEU A 283 1.76 5.49 1.56
N GLY A 284 1.06 6.63 1.62
CA GLY A 284 0.73 7.46 0.46
C GLY A 284 1.84 8.39 0.00
N GLU A 285 2.77 8.72 0.89
CA GLU A 285 4.03 9.39 0.57
C GLU A 285 5.12 8.99 1.55
N TYR A 286 6.32 8.77 1.02
CA TYR A 286 7.55 8.70 1.81
C TYR A 286 8.75 9.10 0.94
N GLY A 287 9.79 9.58 1.58
CA GLY A 287 11.03 9.96 0.94
C GLY A 287 11.94 10.66 1.93
N MET A 288 12.94 11.36 1.41
CA MET A 288 13.83 12.23 2.20
C MET A 288 14.50 13.19 1.22
N ALA A 289 14.67 14.47 1.52
CA ALA A 289 15.43 15.39 0.66
C ALA A 289 16.93 15.10 0.75
N LYS A 290 17.74 15.67 -0.15
CA LYS A 290 19.19 15.51 -0.14
C LYS A 290 19.86 16.07 1.13
N ASP A 291 19.22 17.07 1.75
CA ASP A 291 19.75 17.84 2.88
C ASP A 291 19.09 17.50 4.23
N ASP A 292 18.18 16.53 4.30
CA ASP A 292 17.42 16.15 5.51
C ASP A 292 18.24 15.29 6.52
N GLY A 293 19.54 15.57 6.65
CA GLY A 293 20.34 15.13 7.80
C GLY A 293 20.94 13.72 7.73
N ALA A 294 20.75 12.93 6.68
CA ALA A 294 21.56 11.72 6.46
C ALA A 294 22.91 12.08 5.80
N PRO A 295 24.05 11.54 6.29
CA PRO A 295 25.34 11.70 5.61
C PRO A 295 25.24 11.30 4.13
N SER A 296 25.98 12.01 3.27
CA SER A 296 26.00 11.76 1.82
C SER A 296 26.34 10.28 1.54
N GLY A 297 25.35 9.51 1.10
CA GLY A 297 25.47 8.06 0.84
C GLY A 297 24.47 7.19 1.59
N GLU A 298 24.00 7.62 2.77
CA GLU A 298 23.05 6.84 3.59
C GLU A 298 21.58 7.11 3.25
N ARG A 299 21.31 8.22 2.55
CA ARG A 299 19.94 8.67 2.27
C ARG A 299 19.06 7.61 1.63
N PHE A 300 19.55 7.00 0.56
CA PHE A 300 18.77 6.02 -0.19
C PHE A 300 18.67 4.68 0.54
N GLU A 301 19.62 4.36 1.42
CA GLU A 301 19.49 3.22 2.31
C GLU A 301 18.37 3.44 3.33
N ARG A 302 18.28 4.62 3.95
CA ARG A 302 17.16 4.93 4.86
C ARG A 302 15.80 4.86 4.15
N ILE A 303 15.71 5.45 2.95
CA ILE A 303 14.47 5.39 2.14
C ILE A 303 14.12 3.94 1.80
N ARG A 304 15.11 3.10 1.45
CA ARG A 304 14.91 1.66 1.21
C ARG A 304 14.43 0.95 2.48
N GLU A 305 14.99 1.25 3.65
CA GLU A 305 14.58 0.64 4.91
C GLU A 305 13.15 1.04 5.31
N LEU A 306 12.71 2.27 5.03
CA LEU A 306 11.30 2.68 5.19
C LEU A 306 10.37 1.90 4.26
N MET A 307 10.77 1.69 3.00
CA MET A 307 10.03 0.85 2.06
C MET A 307 9.90 -0.59 2.60
N GLU A 308 10.99 -1.16 3.12
CA GLU A 308 10.99 -2.52 3.68
C GLU A 308 10.12 -2.62 4.94
N ALA A 309 10.14 -1.60 5.81
CA ALA A 309 9.23 -1.50 6.95
C ALA A 309 7.76 -1.51 6.52
N ALA A 310 7.40 -0.70 5.52
CA ALA A 310 6.05 -0.66 5.00
C ALA A 310 5.60 -2.01 4.41
N LEU A 311 6.47 -2.69 3.66
CA LEU A 311 6.20 -4.03 3.11
C LEU A 311 6.07 -5.09 4.20
N GLY A 312 6.92 -5.06 5.23
CA GLY A 312 6.84 -5.96 6.39
C GLY A 312 5.57 -5.76 7.21
N TRP A 313 5.17 -4.51 7.44
CA TRP A 313 3.89 -4.14 8.06
C TRP A 313 2.70 -4.65 7.23
N GLY A 314 2.88 -4.72 5.90
CA GLY A 314 1.88 -5.25 4.97
C GLY A 314 0.89 -4.20 4.50
N VAL A 315 1.36 -2.96 4.27
CA VAL A 315 0.56 -1.88 3.69
C VAL A 315 0.00 -2.29 2.33
N ARG A 316 -1.16 -1.74 1.94
CA ARG A 316 -1.72 -2.01 0.59
C ARG A 316 -0.84 -1.43 -0.51
N TYR A 317 -0.34 -0.22 -0.31
CA TYR A 317 0.51 0.50 -1.24
C TYR A 317 1.63 1.23 -0.48
N ALA A 318 2.78 1.40 -1.12
CA ALA A 318 3.83 2.29 -0.63
C ALA A 318 4.30 3.17 -1.79
N VAL A 319 4.10 4.48 -1.68
CA VAL A 319 4.30 5.43 -2.78
C VAL A 319 5.47 6.36 -2.50
N TYR A 320 6.54 6.20 -3.27
CA TYR A 320 7.73 7.04 -3.17
C TYR A 320 7.49 8.42 -3.77
N TRP A 321 7.89 9.47 -3.06
CA TRP A 321 7.94 10.84 -3.58
C TRP A 321 9.37 11.15 -4.06
N GLU A 322 9.65 11.32 -5.36
CA GLU A 322 8.77 11.33 -6.56
C GLU A 322 9.58 11.10 -7.86
N VAL A 323 8.94 11.05 -9.05
CA VAL A 323 9.64 10.87 -10.35
C VAL A 323 10.68 11.97 -10.60
N TYR A 324 10.24 13.23 -10.66
CA TYR A 324 11.06 14.41 -10.92
C TYR A 324 10.87 15.44 -9.81
N CYS A 325 11.96 15.83 -9.15
CA CYS A 325 11.89 16.76 -8.02
C CYS A 325 11.17 18.08 -8.38
N ASN A 326 10.20 18.45 -7.54
CA ASN A 326 9.37 19.65 -7.65
C ASN A 326 9.87 20.84 -6.78
N GLU A 327 10.88 20.63 -5.95
CA GLU A 327 11.37 21.59 -4.96
C GLU A 327 12.64 22.33 -5.42
N ALA A 328 12.47 23.55 -5.93
CA ALA A 328 13.58 24.41 -6.31
C ALA A 328 14.21 25.11 -5.09
N LEU A 329 15.55 25.15 -5.04
CA LEU A 329 16.33 25.88 -4.04
C LEU A 329 16.65 27.31 -4.48
N GLN A 330 16.59 27.55 -5.79
CA GLN A 330 16.86 28.85 -6.39
C GLN A 330 16.16 29.00 -7.73
N THR A 331 16.14 30.22 -8.25
CA THR A 331 15.69 30.49 -9.62
C THR A 331 16.76 30.06 -10.62
N TYR A 332 16.35 29.39 -11.69
CA TYR A 332 17.20 28.97 -12.80
C TYR A 332 16.50 29.25 -14.14
N THR A 333 17.22 29.12 -15.25
CA THR A 333 16.67 29.25 -16.61
C THR A 333 16.92 27.97 -17.38
N GLY A 334 15.89 27.45 -18.07
CA GLY A 334 15.98 26.16 -18.75
C GLY A 334 15.88 24.99 -17.77
N ARG A 335 16.54 23.87 -18.09
CA ARG A 335 16.59 22.71 -17.19
C ARG A 335 17.54 23.00 -16.02
N PRO A 336 17.14 22.76 -14.76
CA PRO A 336 18.00 22.94 -13.60
C PRO A 336 19.15 21.93 -13.58
N GLU A 337 20.20 22.23 -12.83
CA GLU A 337 21.20 21.26 -12.40
C GLU A 337 20.75 20.54 -11.11
N ASN A 338 21.39 19.42 -10.76
CA ASN A 338 21.08 18.69 -9.51
C ASN A 338 21.25 19.58 -8.26
N GLY A 339 22.20 20.53 -8.30
CA GLY A 339 22.45 21.47 -7.21
C GLY A 339 21.28 22.39 -6.91
N ASP A 340 20.45 22.69 -7.93
CA ASP A 340 19.40 23.72 -7.89
C ASP A 340 18.12 23.26 -7.19
N LEU A 341 18.02 21.99 -6.82
CA LEU A 341 16.80 21.33 -6.40
C LEU A 341 17.01 20.53 -5.09
N LYS A 342 15.97 20.32 -4.28
CA LYS A 342 16.06 19.63 -2.97
C LYS A 342 16.34 18.13 -3.04
N GLY A 343 16.08 17.47 -4.16
CA GLY A 343 16.57 16.12 -4.37
C GLY A 343 15.60 14.96 -4.26
N PHE A 344 14.29 15.16 -4.14
CA PHE A 344 13.28 14.08 -4.03
C PHE A 344 13.15 13.15 -5.26
N TRP A 345 13.90 13.41 -6.32
CA TRP A 345 13.81 12.70 -7.59
C TRP A 345 14.07 11.20 -7.51
N LEU A 346 13.45 10.48 -8.43
CA LEU A 346 13.84 9.16 -8.88
C LEU A 346 14.79 9.26 -10.08
N ILE A 347 14.59 10.26 -10.94
CA ILE A 347 15.47 10.59 -12.08
C ILE A 347 15.93 12.02 -11.93
N ARG A 348 17.25 12.24 -11.86
CA ARG A 348 17.88 13.55 -11.65
C ARG A 348 17.76 14.46 -12.88
N PRO A 349 17.89 15.79 -12.71
CA PRO A 349 17.96 16.72 -13.84
C PRO A 349 19.04 16.41 -14.89
N ASP A 350 20.16 15.80 -14.50
CA ASP A 350 21.21 15.32 -15.41
C ASP A 350 20.81 14.08 -16.24
N GLY A 351 19.62 13.52 -16.02
CA GLY A 351 19.07 12.34 -16.70
C GLY A 351 19.46 11.01 -16.07
N ALA A 352 20.30 10.99 -15.04
CA ALA A 352 20.68 9.76 -14.38
C ALA A 352 19.67 9.34 -13.30
N ARG A 353 19.49 8.03 -13.18
CA ARG A 353 18.65 7.42 -12.14
C ARG A 353 19.29 7.59 -10.77
N ALA A 354 18.48 7.87 -9.76
CA ALA A 354 18.90 7.82 -8.36
C ALA A 354 18.96 6.36 -7.87
N PRO A 355 19.80 6.03 -6.85
CA PRO A 355 19.88 4.69 -6.28
C PRO A 355 18.52 4.09 -5.85
N MET A 356 17.54 4.94 -5.49
CA MET A 356 16.19 4.45 -5.17
C MET A 356 15.51 3.73 -6.34
N TRP A 357 15.85 4.08 -7.59
CA TRP A 357 15.37 3.36 -8.77
C TRP A 357 15.72 1.88 -8.68
N ASP A 358 16.98 1.56 -8.39
CA ASP A 358 17.46 0.18 -8.32
C ASP A 358 16.88 -0.55 -7.10
N SER A 359 16.75 0.16 -5.97
CA SER A 359 16.08 -0.37 -4.78
C SER A 359 14.64 -0.80 -5.08
N LEU A 360 13.83 0.05 -5.73
CA LEU A 360 12.47 -0.30 -6.16
C LEU A 360 12.49 -1.43 -7.19
N ALA A 361 13.27 -1.29 -8.26
CA ALA A 361 13.32 -2.25 -9.36
C ALA A 361 13.66 -3.67 -8.90
N SER A 362 14.51 -3.81 -7.88
CA SER A 362 14.90 -5.11 -7.31
C SER A 362 13.74 -5.86 -6.62
N GLN A 363 12.72 -5.14 -6.14
CA GLN A 363 11.58 -5.72 -5.43
C GLN A 363 10.44 -6.13 -6.38
N LEU A 364 10.31 -5.42 -7.50
CA LEU A 364 9.15 -5.52 -8.40
C LEU A 364 8.91 -6.92 -9.00
N PRO A 365 9.91 -7.78 -9.26
CA PRO A 365 9.65 -9.14 -9.71
C PRO A 365 8.92 -10.02 -8.70
N ALA A 366 8.94 -9.67 -7.41
CA ALA A 366 8.49 -10.55 -6.34
C ALA A 366 6.95 -10.63 -6.26
N ALA A 367 6.46 -11.77 -5.78
CA ALA A 367 5.10 -11.94 -5.27
C ALA A 367 5.11 -11.88 -3.74
N LEU A 368 4.19 -11.10 -3.16
CA LEU A 368 4.09 -10.84 -1.73
C LEU A 368 2.90 -11.62 -1.16
N HIS A 369 3.14 -12.36 -0.08
CA HIS A 369 2.12 -13.13 0.61
C HIS A 369 2.09 -12.71 2.07
N ARG A 370 0.90 -12.44 2.60
CA ARG A 370 0.71 -12.37 4.05
C ARG A 370 0.51 -13.79 4.58
N VAL A 371 1.37 -14.23 5.49
CA VAL A 371 1.40 -15.63 5.94
C VAL A 371 1.58 -15.75 7.44
N ALA A 372 0.97 -16.78 8.01
CA ALA A 372 1.37 -17.36 9.28
C ALA A 372 1.93 -18.76 9.03
N LEU A 373 2.85 -19.20 9.89
CA LEU A 373 3.43 -20.55 9.84
C LEU A 373 3.20 -21.24 11.18
N SER A 374 2.60 -22.43 11.17
CA SER A 374 2.43 -23.22 12.40
C SER A 374 3.20 -24.53 12.36
N SER A 375 3.82 -24.89 13.49
CA SER A 375 4.52 -26.16 13.67
C SER A 375 3.53 -27.34 13.71
N PHE A 376 4.06 -28.56 13.63
CA PHE A 376 3.26 -29.77 13.84
C PHE A 376 2.53 -29.81 15.19
N ALA A 377 3.02 -29.07 16.19
CA ALA A 377 2.38 -28.90 17.51
C ALA A 377 1.29 -27.80 17.53
N ASN A 378 0.94 -27.25 16.36
CA ASN A 378 0.04 -26.10 16.17
C ASN A 378 0.51 -24.83 16.90
N GLN A 379 1.83 -24.67 17.08
CA GLN A 379 2.40 -23.44 17.60
C GLN A 379 2.86 -22.55 16.44
N TYR A 380 2.45 -21.29 16.46
CA TYR A 380 2.76 -20.31 15.42
C TYR A 380 4.14 -19.72 15.62
N PHE A 381 4.83 -19.50 14.50
CA PHE A 381 6.00 -18.62 14.43
C PHE A 381 5.60 -17.27 15.01
N SER A 382 6.46 -16.71 15.85
CA SER A 382 6.24 -15.43 16.48
C SER A 382 7.56 -14.71 16.67
N VAL A 383 7.55 -13.39 16.48
CA VAL A 383 8.65 -12.48 16.86
C VAL A 383 8.11 -11.54 17.92
N ASP A 384 8.80 -11.49 19.06
CA ASP A 384 8.42 -10.55 20.12
C ASP A 384 8.91 -9.15 19.76
N PRO A 385 8.02 -8.14 19.63
CA PRO A 385 8.44 -6.78 19.28
C PRO A 385 9.28 -6.11 20.37
N GLN A 386 9.27 -6.63 21.60
CA GLN A 386 10.11 -6.16 22.71
C GLN A 386 11.29 -7.09 22.98
N GLY A 387 11.44 -8.16 22.18
CA GLY A 387 12.50 -9.14 22.32
C GLY A 387 13.77 -8.78 21.55
N ASP A 388 14.66 -9.74 21.45
CA ASP A 388 15.93 -9.67 20.71
C ASP A 388 15.77 -10.04 19.22
N GLY A 389 14.53 -10.11 18.73
CA GLY A 389 14.20 -10.55 17.37
C GLY A 389 14.20 -12.08 17.19
N ALA A 390 14.39 -12.89 18.22
CA ALA A 390 14.34 -14.35 18.09
C ALA A 390 12.97 -14.83 17.55
N VAL A 391 13.01 -15.71 16.55
CA VAL A 391 11.81 -16.35 16.01
C VAL A 391 11.53 -17.65 16.78
N GLU A 392 10.33 -17.74 17.35
CA GLU A 392 9.93 -18.86 18.18
C GLU A 392 8.54 -19.40 17.79
N ALA A 393 8.38 -20.72 17.79
CA ALA A 393 7.10 -21.41 17.75
C ALA A 393 6.58 -21.66 19.18
N ARG A 394 5.90 -20.67 19.76
CA ARG A 394 5.42 -20.75 21.16
C ARG A 394 3.96 -20.34 21.37
N ARG A 395 3.29 -19.78 20.37
CA ARG A 395 1.92 -19.25 20.50
C ARG A 395 0.91 -20.23 19.93
N TRP A 396 -0.24 -20.41 20.58
CA TRP A 396 -1.32 -21.29 20.10
C TRP A 396 -2.49 -20.54 19.43
N ILE A 397 -2.41 -19.21 19.39
CA ILE A 397 -3.43 -18.34 18.79
C ILE A 397 -2.79 -17.64 17.60
N ARG A 398 -3.49 -17.66 16.46
CA ARG A 398 -3.19 -16.87 15.26
C ARG A 398 -3.86 -15.50 15.37
N GLY A 399 -3.26 -14.47 14.77
CA GLY A 399 -4.00 -13.27 14.36
C GLY A 399 -3.46 -11.94 14.91
N GLY A 400 -2.35 -11.97 15.63
CA GLY A 400 -1.56 -10.77 15.93
C GLY A 400 -0.56 -10.48 14.82
N PHE A 401 -0.09 -9.24 14.79
CA PHE A 401 1.01 -8.80 13.92
C PHE A 401 2.29 -9.63 14.14
N TRP A 402 2.46 -10.20 15.34
CA TRP A 402 3.67 -10.93 15.75
C TRP A 402 3.76 -12.32 15.12
N GLU A 403 2.61 -12.93 14.79
CA GLU A 403 2.52 -14.24 14.16
C GLU A 403 2.31 -14.16 12.63
N THR A 404 2.32 -12.94 12.09
CA THR A 404 2.07 -12.64 10.69
C THR A 404 3.35 -12.12 10.05
N PHE A 405 3.67 -12.65 8.87
CA PHE A 405 4.88 -12.32 8.14
C PHE A 405 4.53 -11.96 6.70
N THR A 406 5.32 -11.08 6.10
CA THR A 406 5.33 -10.89 4.65
C THR A 406 6.34 -11.87 4.05
N LEU A 407 5.84 -12.91 3.38
CA LEU A 407 6.65 -13.81 2.57
C LEU A 407 6.82 -13.19 1.18
N LYS A 408 8.07 -12.98 0.79
CA LYS A 408 8.46 -12.54 -0.55
C LYS A 408 8.92 -13.75 -1.35
N ASP A 409 8.23 -14.03 -2.43
CA ASP A 409 8.60 -15.00 -3.44
C ASP A 409 9.32 -14.28 -4.59
N TRP A 410 10.63 -14.46 -4.69
CA TRP A 410 11.49 -13.59 -5.49
C TRP A 410 11.35 -13.78 -7.00
N ASN A 411 10.85 -14.93 -7.47
CA ASN A 411 10.61 -15.17 -8.89
C ASN A 411 9.18 -14.76 -9.32
N GLY A 412 8.31 -14.46 -8.36
CA GLY A 412 6.93 -14.05 -8.57
C GLY A 412 6.03 -15.14 -9.14
N GLY A 413 4.76 -14.77 -9.37
CA GLY A 413 3.77 -15.71 -9.88
C GLY A 413 3.14 -16.55 -8.76
N ALA A 414 2.88 -17.84 -9.06
CA ALA A 414 2.32 -18.74 -8.07
C ALA A 414 3.45 -19.33 -7.22
N LEU A 415 3.29 -19.34 -5.90
CA LEU A 415 4.26 -19.94 -4.99
C LEU A 415 4.38 -21.45 -5.23
N MET A 416 5.56 -21.91 -5.61
CA MET A 416 5.89 -23.29 -5.97
C MET A 416 6.94 -23.89 -5.03
N SER A 417 6.96 -25.23 -4.98
CA SER A 417 8.07 -25.95 -4.35
C SER A 417 9.36 -25.73 -5.14
N GLY A 418 10.40 -25.22 -4.46
CA GLY A 418 11.69 -24.87 -5.05
C GLY A 418 11.91 -23.36 -5.21
N ASP A 419 10.89 -22.54 -4.95
CA ASP A 419 11.06 -21.10 -5.02
C ASP A 419 11.94 -20.57 -3.88
N GLU A 420 12.68 -19.52 -4.20
CA GLU A 420 13.48 -18.80 -3.24
C GLU A 420 12.61 -17.71 -2.60
N VAL A 421 12.50 -17.78 -1.28
CA VAL A 421 11.64 -16.91 -0.49
C VAL A 421 12.40 -16.23 0.63
N SER A 422 11.92 -15.06 1.01
CA SER A 422 12.30 -14.38 2.26
C SER A 422 11.07 -14.13 3.11
N LEU A 423 11.24 -14.08 4.43
CA LEU A 423 10.18 -13.74 5.37
C LEU A 423 10.56 -12.43 6.07
N GLN A 424 9.64 -11.49 6.14
CA GLN A 424 9.76 -10.27 6.92
C GLN A 424 8.80 -10.30 8.11
N ALA A 425 9.30 -9.87 9.26
CA ALA A 425 8.46 -9.55 10.40
C ALA A 425 7.72 -8.22 10.17
N HIS A 426 6.76 -7.94 11.05
CA HIS A 426 5.89 -6.77 11.02
C HIS A 426 6.63 -5.42 11.02
N ASP A 427 7.86 -5.39 11.55
CA ASP A 427 8.72 -4.20 11.60
C ASP A 427 9.61 -4.03 10.35
N GLY A 428 9.44 -4.89 9.33
CA GLY A 428 10.23 -4.88 8.10
C GLY A 428 11.50 -5.70 8.12
N LEU A 429 11.90 -6.23 9.28
CA LEU A 429 13.15 -6.97 9.39
C LEU A 429 13.01 -8.37 8.80
N TYR A 430 13.97 -8.73 7.96
CA TYR A 430 14.09 -10.05 7.37
C TYR A 430 14.54 -11.06 8.42
N LEU A 431 13.93 -12.25 8.31
CA LEU A 431 14.30 -13.44 9.07
C LEU A 431 15.62 -14.00 8.52
N SER A 432 16.60 -14.11 9.41
CA SER A 432 18.00 -14.46 9.13
C SER A 432 18.41 -15.64 9.98
N VAL A 433 19.01 -16.66 9.36
CA VAL A 433 19.60 -17.80 10.08
C VAL A 433 20.98 -17.40 10.57
N ASP A 434 21.20 -17.46 11.89
CA ASP A 434 22.48 -17.13 12.52
C ASP A 434 23.35 -18.38 12.76
N PRO A 435 24.44 -18.60 11.99
CA PRO A 435 25.33 -19.74 12.21
C PRO A 435 26.07 -19.65 13.56
N GLY A 436 26.37 -18.44 14.04
CA GLY A 436 27.05 -18.20 15.31
C GLY A 436 26.19 -18.52 16.53
N SER A 437 24.86 -18.50 16.37
CA SER A 437 23.87 -18.80 17.41
C SER A 437 23.28 -20.21 17.27
N GLY A 438 24.06 -21.16 16.74
CA GLY A 438 23.63 -22.55 16.56
C GLY A 438 22.53 -22.73 15.51
N GLY A 439 22.50 -21.86 14.50
CA GLY A 439 21.52 -21.89 13.41
C GLY A 439 20.15 -21.35 13.78
N GLN A 440 20.02 -20.57 14.86
CA GLN A 440 18.75 -19.98 15.27
C GLN A 440 18.30 -18.88 14.30
N LEU A 441 16.99 -18.75 14.13
CA LEU A 441 16.36 -17.77 13.27
C LEU A 441 16.02 -16.48 14.03
N TYR A 442 16.37 -15.33 13.47
CA TYR A 442 16.13 -14.00 14.04
C TYR A 442 15.58 -13.04 13.00
N ALA A 443 14.63 -12.19 13.35
CA ALA A 443 14.26 -11.00 12.58
C ALA A 443 15.20 -9.85 12.95
N ARG A 444 16.23 -9.62 12.12
CA ARG A 444 17.27 -8.61 12.42
C ARG A 444 17.92 -7.93 11.22
N ALA A 445 17.68 -8.44 10.01
CA ALA A 445 18.33 -7.95 8.81
C ALA A 445 17.46 -6.92 8.09
N SER A 446 18.01 -5.75 7.75
CA SER A 446 17.27 -4.75 6.96
C SER A 446 17.32 -4.99 5.46
N THR A 447 18.04 -6.02 5.00
CA THR A 447 18.16 -6.44 3.59
C THR A 447 18.07 -7.96 3.47
N ALA A 448 17.58 -8.44 2.32
CA ALA A 448 17.56 -9.87 2.00
C ALA A 448 18.86 -10.31 1.30
N GLY A 449 19.86 -10.69 2.11
CA GLY A 449 21.08 -11.34 1.63
C GLY A 449 20.95 -12.86 1.58
N PRO A 450 22.04 -13.60 1.28
CA PRO A 450 22.01 -15.05 1.21
C PRO A 450 21.56 -15.78 2.50
N ALA A 451 21.70 -15.15 3.67
CA ALA A 451 21.28 -15.74 4.96
C ALA A 451 19.77 -15.56 5.24
N GLU A 452 19.12 -14.65 4.51
CA GLU A 452 17.71 -14.29 4.60
C GLU A 452 16.88 -14.92 3.46
N ARG A 453 17.54 -15.69 2.58
CA ARG A 453 16.90 -16.44 1.49
C ARG A 453 16.80 -17.92 1.85
N LEU A 454 15.59 -18.45 1.71
CA LEU A 454 15.23 -19.83 2.01
C LEU A 454 14.61 -20.44 0.75
N VAL A 455 14.77 -21.75 0.55
CA VAL A 455 14.03 -22.47 -0.49
C VAL A 455 12.80 -23.12 0.14
N ILE A 456 11.61 -22.75 -0.33
CA ILE A 456 10.36 -23.34 0.15
C ILE A 456 10.11 -24.69 -0.53
N ARG A 457 9.76 -25.73 0.23
CA ARG A 457 9.47 -27.07 -0.27
C ARG A 457 8.07 -27.49 0.12
N LYS A 458 7.23 -27.84 -0.85
CA LYS A 458 5.92 -28.46 -0.57
C LYS A 458 6.12 -29.90 -0.11
N ILE A 459 5.43 -30.30 0.95
CA ILE A 459 5.51 -31.64 1.55
C ILE A 459 4.22 -32.41 1.21
N GLY A 460 4.37 -33.59 0.59
CA GLY A 460 3.26 -34.52 0.39
C GLY A 460 2.31 -34.20 -0.78
N GLY A 461 2.77 -33.49 -1.81
CA GLY A 461 1.95 -33.19 -3.01
C GLY A 461 2.73 -32.50 -4.13
N ALA A 462 2.02 -32.19 -5.22
CA ALA A 462 2.54 -31.42 -6.36
C ALA A 462 1.68 -30.16 -6.61
N GLY A 463 2.16 -29.26 -7.48
CA GLY A 463 1.48 -28.01 -7.82
C GLY A 463 1.78 -26.85 -6.85
N PRO A 464 1.07 -25.71 -6.99
CA PRO A 464 1.27 -24.53 -6.15
C PRO A 464 1.08 -24.82 -4.67
N ILE A 465 1.81 -24.09 -3.83
CA ILE A 465 1.63 -24.02 -2.39
C ILE A 465 0.44 -23.09 -2.11
N VAL A 466 -0.57 -23.62 -1.45
CA VAL A 466 -1.81 -22.92 -1.10
C VAL A 466 -2.09 -23.02 0.39
N ASN A 467 -2.99 -22.19 0.88
CA ASN A 467 -3.39 -22.16 2.29
C ASN A 467 -3.77 -23.56 2.82
N GLY A 468 -3.12 -23.97 3.91
CA GLY A 468 -3.31 -25.27 4.57
C GLY A 468 -2.27 -26.33 4.22
N ASP A 469 -1.46 -26.12 3.19
CA ASP A 469 -0.42 -27.07 2.80
C ASP A 469 0.67 -27.23 3.86
N SER A 470 1.32 -28.40 3.85
CA SER A 470 2.54 -28.62 4.60
C SER A 470 3.76 -28.22 3.77
N ILE A 471 4.66 -27.47 4.38
CA ILE A 471 5.89 -26.98 3.77
C ILE A 471 7.11 -27.25 4.66
N ALA A 472 8.30 -27.23 4.08
CA ALA A 472 9.57 -27.11 4.77
C ALA A 472 10.38 -25.93 4.18
N LEU A 473 11.23 -25.29 4.97
CA LEU A 473 12.03 -24.15 4.56
C LEU A 473 13.52 -24.51 4.65
N GLU A 474 14.19 -24.59 3.52
CA GLU A 474 15.61 -24.95 3.40
C GLU A 474 16.48 -23.70 3.46
N ALA A 475 17.37 -23.59 4.45
CA ALA A 475 18.33 -22.50 4.55
C ALA A 475 19.50 -22.70 3.57
N GLY A 476 20.25 -21.64 3.26
CA GLY A 476 21.43 -21.71 2.37
C GLY A 476 22.53 -22.71 2.79
N SER A 477 22.50 -23.21 4.03
CA SER A 477 23.35 -24.31 4.48
C SER A 477 22.91 -25.70 3.99
N GLY A 478 21.75 -25.82 3.33
CA GLY A 478 21.08 -27.07 2.98
C GLY A 478 20.29 -27.71 4.13
N ARG A 479 20.26 -27.06 5.32
CA ARG A 479 19.47 -27.52 6.47
C ARG A 479 18.09 -26.90 6.47
N TYR A 480 17.09 -27.67 6.87
CA TYR A 480 15.72 -27.22 7.03
C TYR A 480 15.50 -26.57 8.40
N LEU A 481 14.72 -25.48 8.39
CA LEU A 481 14.21 -24.85 9.59
C LEU A 481 13.28 -25.82 10.31
N GLY A 482 13.41 -25.91 11.63
CA GLY A 482 12.57 -26.75 12.48
C GLY A 482 12.33 -26.13 13.85
N ALA A 483 11.16 -26.42 14.40
CA ALA A 483 10.79 -26.07 15.77
C ALA A 483 11.24 -27.19 16.73
N GLU A 484 12.12 -26.87 17.67
CA GLU A 484 12.58 -27.87 18.64
C GLU A 484 11.46 -28.29 19.60
N VAL A 485 11.23 -29.61 19.69
CA VAL A 485 10.17 -30.23 20.51
C VAL A 485 10.51 -30.26 22.00
N ARG A 486 11.78 -30.02 22.37
CA ARG A 486 12.26 -30.03 23.76
C ARG A 486 13.04 -28.74 24.05
N GLY A 487 12.35 -27.70 24.53
CA GLY A 487 12.95 -26.41 24.86
C GLY A 487 11.98 -25.24 24.65
N GLN A 488 12.47 -24.01 24.80
CA GLN A 488 11.70 -22.78 24.60
C GLN A 488 11.43 -22.47 23.11
N GLY A 489 10.86 -23.41 22.35
CA GLY A 489 10.22 -23.14 21.04
C GLY A 489 11.05 -22.48 19.94
N ALA A 490 12.38 -22.35 20.05
CA ALA A 490 13.20 -21.66 19.06
C ALA A 490 13.13 -22.34 17.67
N ILE A 491 13.11 -21.52 16.62
CA ILE A 491 13.25 -22.01 15.24
C ILE A 491 14.73 -22.04 14.87
N ARG A 492 15.21 -23.19 14.38
CA ARG A 492 16.62 -23.42 14.03
C ARG A 492 16.78 -24.16 12.71
N ALA A 493 17.90 -23.96 12.02
CA ALA A 493 18.32 -24.80 10.91
C ALA A 493 18.89 -26.14 11.42
N LEU A 494 18.02 -27.17 11.51
CA LEU A 494 18.30 -28.40 12.25
C LEU A 494 18.95 -29.50 11.40
N ARG A 495 18.30 -29.92 10.31
CA ARG A 495 18.61 -31.19 9.61
C ARG A 495 18.62 -31.04 8.09
N TYR A 496 19.31 -31.93 7.38
CA TYR A 496 19.34 -31.95 5.91
C TYR A 496 18.16 -32.69 5.26
N ILE A 497 17.29 -33.31 6.07
CA ILE A 497 16.10 -34.02 5.60
C ILE A 497 14.94 -33.61 6.51
N PRO A 498 13.79 -33.16 5.97
CA PRO A 498 12.64 -32.78 6.78
C PRO A 498 12.05 -33.97 7.53
N GLY A 499 11.94 -33.85 8.85
CA GLY A 499 11.08 -34.69 9.70
C GLY A 499 9.93 -33.86 10.29
N PRO A 500 9.14 -34.40 11.24
CA PRO A 500 7.98 -33.71 11.79
C PRO A 500 8.28 -32.32 12.38
N ALA A 501 9.47 -32.10 12.93
CA ALA A 501 9.88 -30.82 13.50
C ALA A 501 10.17 -29.74 12.43
N GLU A 502 10.51 -30.16 11.22
CA GLU A 502 10.88 -29.29 10.08
C GLU A 502 9.71 -29.04 9.12
N VAL A 503 8.51 -29.53 9.46
CA VAL A 503 7.29 -29.35 8.66
C VAL A 503 6.37 -28.35 9.33
N PHE A 504 5.99 -27.33 8.56
CA PHE A 504 5.08 -26.27 8.97
C PHE A 504 3.83 -26.26 8.11
N ARG A 505 2.70 -25.85 8.68
CA ARG A 505 1.51 -25.52 7.90
C ARG A 505 1.64 -24.10 7.37
N TYR A 506 1.54 -23.94 6.06
CA TYR A 506 1.45 -22.66 5.38
C TYR A 506 0.04 -22.10 5.53
N LEU A 507 -0.09 -20.90 6.10
CA LEU A 507 -1.39 -20.26 6.33
C LEU A 507 -1.41 -18.87 5.70
N GLY A 508 -1.74 -18.80 4.41
CA GLY A 508 -1.91 -17.54 3.70
C GLY A 508 -3.19 -16.80 4.10
N GLU A 509 -3.18 -15.46 3.99
CA GLU A 509 -4.34 -14.56 4.13
C GLU A 509 -4.64 -13.76 2.86
#